data_AF-W2C0Y5-F1
#
_entry.id   AF-W2C0Y5-F1
#
_cell.length_a   1.000
_cell.length_b   1.000
_cell.length_c   1.000
_cell.angle_alpha   90.00
_cell.angle_beta   90.00
_cell.angle_gamma   90.00
#
_symmetry.space_group_name_H-M   'P 1'
#
loop_
_entity.id
_entity.type
_entity.pdbx_description
1 polymer ?
#
loop_
_entity_poly.entity_id
_entity_poly.type
_entity_poly.pdbx_seq_one_letter_code
_entity_poly.pdbx_strand_id
1 'polypeptide(L)'
;MKKFIIILLSCIVVIVSAGCGTKNIKTPDLPDKDKVTSIEISNSDNKNGVIINRGIVSNKIITNIKKAIKESDGKGDESTDDVPKNVDKFFTVSIFSDKEKPDVFCFYEKKGNKYMESPYNGIWEISDETYNKIMKLIG
;
A
#
# COMPACT_ATOMS: atom_id res chain seq x y z
N MET A 1 -38.02 -28.53 36.20
CA MET A 1 -37.33 -27.30 35.76
C MET A 1 -35.81 -27.44 35.63
N LYS A 2 -35.25 -28.63 35.37
CA LYS A 2 -33.79 -28.83 35.15
C LYS A 2 -33.41 -29.07 33.69
N LYS A 3 -34.35 -29.55 32.87
CA LYS A 3 -34.12 -29.90 31.45
C LYS A 3 -34.17 -28.67 30.52
N PHE A 4 -34.91 -27.63 30.89
CA PHE A 4 -34.95 -26.36 30.15
C PHE A 4 -33.69 -25.50 30.36
N ILE A 5 -33.01 -25.64 31.51
CA ILE A 5 -31.77 -24.90 31.80
C ILE A 5 -30.60 -25.42 30.94
N ILE A 6 -30.60 -26.72 30.63
CA ILE A 6 -29.56 -27.35 29.80
C ILE A 6 -29.72 -26.99 28.32
N ILE A 7 -30.96 -26.80 27.86
CA ILE A 7 -31.26 -26.41 26.47
C ILE A 7 -30.94 -24.92 26.25
N LEU A 8 -31.16 -24.05 27.25
CA LEU A 8 -30.84 -22.63 27.15
C LEU A 8 -29.32 -22.35 27.19
N LEU A 9 -28.54 -23.25 27.80
CA LEU A 9 -27.07 -23.14 27.87
C LEU A 9 -26.37 -23.54 26.56
N SER A 10 -27.10 -24.17 25.62
CA SER A 10 -26.57 -24.68 24.34
C SER A 10 -26.57 -23.64 23.21
N CYS A 11 -27.25 -22.50 23.36
CA CYS A 11 -27.43 -21.54 22.26
C CYS A 11 -26.43 -20.39 22.24
N ILE A 12 -25.47 -20.37 23.16
CA ILE A 12 -24.36 -19.40 23.14
C ILE A 12 -23.22 -20.02 22.33
N VAL A 13 -23.49 -20.31 21.06
CA VAL A 13 -22.45 -20.41 20.04
C VAL A 13 -22.13 -18.96 19.69
N VAL A 14 -21.28 -18.33 20.53
CA VAL A 14 -20.64 -17.08 20.15
C VAL A 14 -19.77 -17.43 18.95
N ILE A 15 -20.24 -17.05 17.77
CA ILE A 15 -19.41 -16.97 16.57
C ILE A 15 -18.40 -15.86 16.89
N VAL A 16 -17.30 -16.23 17.53
CA VAL A 16 -16.13 -15.37 17.60
C VAL A 16 -15.48 -15.46 16.23
N SER A 17 -16.00 -14.70 15.27
CA SER A 17 -15.25 -14.34 14.08
C SER A 17 -14.24 -13.26 14.45
N ALA A 18 -13.24 -13.63 15.25
CA ALA A 18 -12.00 -12.88 15.40
C ALA A 18 -10.97 -13.54 14.47
N GLY A 19 -10.49 -12.91 13.40
CA GLY A 19 -10.81 -11.59 12.89
C GLY A 19 -10.44 -11.51 11.42
N CYS A 20 -10.49 -10.29 10.85
CA CYS A 20 -9.65 -9.94 9.72
C CYS A 20 -8.20 -10.26 10.11
N GLY A 21 -7.75 -11.48 9.81
CA GLY A 21 -6.36 -11.83 9.88
C GLY A 21 -5.67 -10.96 8.86
N THR A 22 -4.88 -9.98 9.31
CA THR A 22 -3.89 -9.31 8.47
C THR A 22 -3.13 -10.41 7.74
N LYS A 23 -3.37 -10.55 6.44
CA LYS A 23 -2.73 -11.58 5.65
C LYS A 23 -1.30 -11.13 5.41
N ASN A 24 -0.37 -12.07 5.36
CA ASN A 24 0.96 -11.77 4.81
C ASN A 24 0.77 -11.49 3.33
N ILE A 25 0.90 -10.23 2.96
CA ILE A 25 0.72 -9.81 1.59
C ILE A 25 2.04 -9.87 0.87
N LYS A 26 2.02 -10.36 -0.37
CA LYS A 26 3.20 -10.35 -1.23
C LYS A 26 3.68 -8.92 -1.40
N THR A 27 4.87 -8.67 -0.89
CA THR A 27 5.56 -7.41 -1.10
C THR A 27 6.13 -7.42 -2.52
N PRO A 28 5.90 -6.36 -3.32
CA PRO A 28 6.49 -6.27 -4.65
C PRO A 28 8.02 -6.31 -4.56
N ASP A 29 8.65 -7.12 -5.41
CA ASP A 29 10.10 -7.18 -5.50
C ASP A 29 10.62 -5.95 -6.26
N LEU A 30 10.97 -4.90 -5.52
CA LEU A 30 11.45 -3.64 -6.08
C LEU A 30 12.82 -3.81 -6.75
N PRO A 31 13.03 -3.22 -7.95
CA PRO A 31 14.29 -3.35 -8.66
C PRO A 31 15.47 -2.80 -7.86
N ASP A 32 16.66 -3.31 -8.17
CA ASP A 32 17.90 -2.73 -7.69
C ASP A 32 18.11 -1.32 -8.27
N LYS A 33 18.82 -0.48 -7.53
CA LYS A 33 18.95 0.96 -7.84
C LYS A 33 19.61 1.22 -9.19
N ASP A 34 20.55 0.36 -9.59
CA ASP A 34 21.27 0.39 -10.86
C ASP A 34 20.42 -0.07 -12.05
N LYS A 35 19.32 -0.80 -11.80
CA LYS A 35 18.38 -1.26 -12.83
C LYS A 35 17.26 -0.26 -13.10
N VAL A 36 17.11 0.76 -12.26
CA VAL A 36 16.05 1.77 -12.41
C VAL A 36 16.44 2.73 -13.52
N THR A 37 15.59 2.83 -14.54
CA THR A 37 15.82 3.68 -15.72
C THR A 37 15.20 5.06 -15.57
N SER A 38 14.02 5.15 -14.95
CA SER A 38 13.32 6.40 -14.64
C SER A 38 12.22 6.18 -13.62
N ILE A 39 11.80 7.25 -12.95
CA ILE A 39 10.59 7.26 -12.13
C ILE A 39 9.63 8.30 -12.70
N GLU A 40 8.39 7.92 -12.96
CA GLU A 40 7.32 8.85 -13.32
C GLU A 40 6.39 9.05 -12.14
N ILE A 41 5.96 10.29 -11.94
CA ILE A 41 5.09 10.66 -10.82
C ILE A 41 3.93 11.49 -11.33
N SER A 42 2.71 11.06 -11.03
CA SER A 42 1.48 11.76 -11.39
C SER A 42 0.57 11.89 -10.17
N ASN A 43 -0.41 12.79 -10.24
CA ASN A 43 -1.49 12.83 -9.28
C ASN A 43 -2.81 12.50 -9.97
N SER A 44 -3.84 12.17 -9.20
CA SER A 44 -5.15 11.78 -9.74
C SER A 44 -5.81 12.88 -10.60
N ASP A 45 -5.51 14.15 -10.33
CA ASP A 45 -6.06 15.31 -11.03
C ASP A 45 -5.33 15.64 -12.36
N ASN A 46 -4.04 15.28 -12.49
CA ASN A 46 -3.21 15.58 -13.66
C ASN A 46 -2.54 14.31 -14.19
N LYS A 47 -3.09 13.80 -15.30
CA LYS A 47 -2.54 12.64 -16.02
C LYS A 47 -1.19 12.92 -16.68
N ASN A 48 -0.79 14.18 -16.84
CA ASN A 48 0.54 14.52 -17.33
C ASN A 48 1.52 14.45 -16.15
N GLY A 49 2.09 13.26 -15.93
CA GLY A 49 3.08 13.03 -14.89
C GLY A 49 4.39 13.78 -15.12
N VAL A 50 5.16 13.98 -14.05
CA VAL A 50 6.54 14.46 -14.08
C VAL A 50 7.47 13.26 -14.13
N ILE A 51 8.36 13.23 -15.13
CA ILE A 51 9.40 12.21 -15.23
C ILE A 51 10.66 12.69 -14.48
N ILE A 52 11.11 11.90 -13.51
CA ILE A 52 12.30 12.13 -12.70
C ILE A 52 13.37 11.10 -13.08
N ASN A 53 14.50 11.59 -13.61
CA ASN A 53 15.70 10.79 -13.89
C ASN A 53 16.93 11.25 -13.09
N ARG A 54 16.71 11.89 -11.93
CA ARG A 54 17.81 12.31 -11.04
C ARG A 54 18.15 11.15 -10.12
N GLY A 55 19.24 10.43 -10.39
CA GLY A 55 19.64 9.22 -9.66
C GLY A 55 19.55 9.33 -8.12
N ILE A 56 19.93 10.47 -7.53
CA ILE A 56 19.79 10.69 -6.07
C ILE A 56 18.32 10.75 -5.61
N VAL A 57 17.46 11.44 -6.35
CA VAL A 57 16.02 11.56 -6.02
C VAL A 57 15.35 10.20 -6.20
N SER A 58 15.62 9.52 -7.30
CA SER A 58 15.09 8.18 -7.57
C SER A 58 15.49 7.19 -6.48
N ASN A 59 16.75 7.22 -6.05
CA ASN A 59 17.24 6.38 -4.95
C ASN A 59 16.52 6.66 -3.62
N LYS A 60 16.24 7.92 -3.30
CA LYS A 60 15.50 8.29 -2.08
C LYS A 60 14.05 7.80 -2.12
N ILE A 61 13.39 7.93 -3.27
CA ILE A 61 12.02 7.43 -3.47
C ILE A 61 11.99 5.91 -3.22
N ILE A 62 12.84 5.14 -3.92
CA ILE A 62 12.89 3.67 -3.77
C ILE A 62 13.18 3.27 -2.33
N THR A 63 14.13 3.95 -1.66
CA THR A 63 14.45 3.67 -0.26
C THR A 63 13.26 3.93 0.67
N ASN A 64 12.48 4.99 0.45
CA ASN A 64 11.29 5.26 1.27
C ASN A 64 10.16 4.26 0.99
N ILE A 65 10.00 3.78 -0.24
CA ILE A 65 9.03 2.72 -0.57
C ILE A 65 9.43 1.40 0.12
N LYS A 66 10.71 1.02 0.07
CA LYS A 66 11.23 -0.15 0.82
C LYS A 66 11.00 0.01 2.32
N LYS A 67 11.14 1.23 2.86
CA LYS A 67 10.83 1.54 4.28
C LYS A 67 9.34 1.37 4.58
N ALA A 68 8.45 1.91 3.74
CA ALA A 68 7.00 1.75 3.88
C ALA A 68 6.58 0.28 3.93
N ILE A 69 7.10 -0.54 3.01
CA ILE A 69 6.86 -1.99 3.00
C ILE A 69 7.31 -2.62 4.33
N LYS A 70 8.51 -2.26 4.81
CA LYS A 70 9.05 -2.81 6.06
C LYS A 70 8.27 -2.37 7.30
N GLU A 71 7.79 -1.12 7.34
CA GLU A 71 6.98 -0.58 8.45
C GLU A 71 5.69 -1.37 8.65
N SER A 72 5.11 -1.88 7.56
CA SER A 72 3.92 -2.72 7.61
C SER A 72 4.17 -4.14 8.12
N ASP A 73 5.43 -4.58 8.29
CA ASP A 73 5.79 -5.97 8.63
C ASP A 73 5.18 -6.99 7.66
N GLY A 74 4.97 -6.60 6.38
CA GLY A 74 4.30 -7.42 5.37
C GLY A 74 2.80 -7.62 5.60
N LYS A 75 2.21 -6.96 6.61
CA LYS A 75 0.79 -6.99 6.92
C LYS A 75 0.08 -5.91 6.14
N GLY A 76 -0.96 -6.29 5.42
CA GLY A 76 -1.77 -5.36 4.64
C GLY A 76 -3.11 -5.96 4.26
N ASP A 77 -3.84 -5.21 3.43
CA ASP A 77 -5.07 -5.64 2.77
C ASP A 77 -4.83 -5.92 1.28
N GLU A 78 -5.59 -6.85 0.70
CA GLU A 78 -5.48 -7.18 -0.71
C GLU A 78 -5.90 -5.97 -1.56
N SER A 79 -5.06 -5.59 -2.54
CA SER A 79 -5.46 -4.66 -3.60
C SER A 79 -5.99 -5.46 -4.78
N THR A 80 -7.13 -5.06 -5.33
CA THR A 80 -7.82 -5.75 -6.44
C THR A 80 -8.19 -4.83 -7.59
N ASP A 81 -7.79 -3.56 -7.49
CA ASP A 81 -8.16 -2.50 -8.42
C ASP A 81 -6.88 -1.85 -8.98
N ASP A 82 -6.99 -1.23 -10.16
CA ASP A 82 -5.87 -0.50 -10.78
C ASP A 82 -5.48 0.78 -10.03
N VAL A 83 -6.42 1.34 -9.25
CA VAL A 83 -6.29 2.58 -8.50
C VAL A 83 -7.00 2.47 -7.14
N PRO A 84 -6.62 3.28 -6.14
CA PRO A 84 -7.24 3.25 -4.82
C PRO A 84 -8.77 3.43 -4.85
N LYS A 85 -9.49 2.49 -4.23
CA LYS A 85 -10.96 2.51 -4.22
C LYS A 85 -11.54 3.53 -3.25
N ASN A 86 -12.48 4.34 -3.74
CA ASN A 86 -13.16 5.41 -3.00
C ASN A 86 -12.17 6.44 -2.43
N VAL A 87 -11.18 6.83 -3.23
CA VAL A 87 -10.17 7.84 -2.90
C VAL A 87 -10.01 8.75 -4.11
N ASP A 88 -10.40 10.02 -3.95
CA ASP A 88 -10.37 10.97 -5.06
C ASP A 88 -8.97 11.55 -5.32
N LYS A 89 -8.16 11.67 -4.25
CA LYS A 89 -6.84 12.29 -4.27
C LYS A 89 -5.75 11.31 -3.90
N PHE A 90 -4.91 11.00 -4.88
CA PHE A 90 -3.75 10.15 -4.69
C PHE A 90 -2.62 10.56 -5.63
N PHE A 91 -1.41 10.14 -5.27
CA PHE A 91 -0.21 10.27 -6.12
C PHE A 91 0.22 8.89 -6.58
N THR A 92 0.57 8.75 -7.85
CA THR A 92 1.09 7.51 -8.43
C THR A 92 2.57 7.68 -8.71
N VAL A 93 3.36 6.71 -8.27
CA VAL A 93 4.80 6.57 -8.56
C VAL A 93 4.99 5.30 -9.37
N SER A 94 5.45 5.46 -10.61
CA SER A 94 5.79 4.38 -11.54
C SER A 94 7.31 4.26 -11.66
N ILE A 95 7.86 3.11 -11.29
CA ILE A 95 9.30 2.84 -11.35
C ILE A 95 9.58 1.98 -12.59
N PHE A 96 10.26 2.57 -13.57
CA PHE A 96 10.69 1.88 -14.77
C PHE A 96 12.06 1.23 -14.56
N SER A 97 12.22 0.01 -15.07
CA SER A 97 13.45 -0.79 -14.94
C SER A 97 13.63 -1.69 -16.17
N ASP A 98 14.46 -2.73 -16.05
CA ASP A 98 14.61 -3.80 -17.05
C ASP A 98 13.39 -4.73 -17.15
N LYS A 99 12.41 -4.58 -16.24
CA LYS A 99 11.14 -5.32 -16.28
C LYS A 99 10.23 -4.84 -17.42
N GLU A 100 9.38 -5.74 -17.91
CA GLU A 100 8.37 -5.45 -18.95
C GLU A 100 7.35 -4.39 -18.51
N LYS A 101 6.96 -4.40 -17.22
CA LYS A 101 6.00 -3.47 -16.63
C LYS A 101 6.63 -2.68 -15.49
N PRO A 102 6.29 -1.39 -15.32
CA PRO A 102 6.77 -0.62 -14.19
C PRO A 102 6.17 -1.14 -12.88
N ASP A 103 6.91 -1.00 -11.79
CA ASP A 103 6.35 -1.18 -10.45
C ASP A 103 5.58 0.09 -10.07
N VAL A 104 4.28 -0.06 -9.79
CA VAL A 104 3.37 1.06 -9.55
C VAL A 104 2.94 1.11 -8.09
N PHE A 105 3.01 2.29 -7.50
CA PHE A 105 2.59 2.58 -6.13
C PHE A 105 1.73 3.83 -6.08
N CYS A 106 0.57 3.74 -5.43
CA CYS A 106 -0.32 4.86 -5.14
C CYS A 106 -0.18 5.25 -3.66
N PHE A 107 -0.08 6.55 -3.40
CA PHE A 107 0.01 7.14 -2.05
C PHE A 107 -1.20 8.02 -1.81
N TYR A 108 -1.88 7.79 -0.68
CA TYR A 108 -3.08 8.54 -0.36
C TYR A 108 -3.38 8.60 1.13
N GLU A 109 -4.32 9.46 1.47
CA GLU A 109 -4.92 9.55 2.80
C GLU A 109 -6.38 9.04 2.76
N LYS A 110 -6.75 8.24 3.75
CA LYS A 110 -8.13 7.76 3.91
C LYS A 110 -8.46 7.69 5.39
N LYS A 111 -9.54 8.37 5.81
CA LYS A 111 -10.01 8.39 7.21
C LYS A 111 -8.91 8.79 8.22
N GLY A 112 -8.02 9.72 7.84
CA GLY A 112 -6.91 10.21 8.68
C GLY A 112 -5.62 9.39 8.60
N ASN A 113 -5.68 8.14 8.10
CA ASN A 113 -4.52 7.27 7.95
C ASN A 113 -3.87 7.43 6.57
N LYS A 114 -2.57 7.14 6.47
CA LYS A 114 -1.79 7.21 5.23
C LYS A 114 -1.55 5.81 4.69
N TYR A 115 -1.72 5.67 3.40
CA TYR A 115 -1.62 4.37 2.73
C TYR A 115 -0.66 4.43 1.54
N MET A 116 0.00 3.31 1.33
CA MET A 116 0.66 2.95 0.10
C MET A 116 -0.05 1.73 -0.47
N GLU A 117 -0.44 1.79 -1.74
CA GLU A 117 -1.12 0.71 -2.44
C GLU A 117 -0.36 0.37 -3.72
N SER A 118 -0.09 -0.91 -3.94
CA SER A 118 0.40 -1.39 -5.23
C SER A 118 -0.70 -2.23 -5.88
N PRO A 119 -1.18 -1.86 -7.09
CA PRO A 119 -2.27 -2.54 -7.76
C PRO A 119 -2.04 -4.05 -7.84
N TYR A 120 -3.07 -4.83 -7.47
CA TYR A 120 -3.06 -6.29 -7.43
C TYR A 120 -2.01 -6.94 -6.52
N ASN A 121 -1.27 -6.15 -5.74
CA ASN A 121 -0.26 -6.64 -4.81
C ASN A 121 -0.72 -6.44 -3.37
N GLY A 122 -1.03 -5.21 -2.96
CA GLY A 122 -1.34 -4.93 -1.57
C GLY A 122 -1.59 -3.48 -1.22
N ILE A 123 -2.21 -3.30 -0.06
CA ILE A 123 -2.48 -2.01 0.59
C ILE A 123 -1.82 -2.06 1.97
N TRP A 124 -0.94 -1.11 2.23
CA TRP A 124 -0.21 -1.00 3.49
C TRP A 124 -0.49 0.35 4.12
N GLU A 125 -0.88 0.35 5.40
CA GLU A 125 -0.85 1.57 6.21
C GLU A 125 0.61 1.92 6.50
N ILE A 126 0.98 3.18 6.32
CA ILE A 126 2.36 3.67 6.46
C ILE A 126 2.42 4.84 7.43
N SER A 127 3.58 5.05 8.03
CA SER A 127 3.76 6.18 8.95
C SER A 127 3.64 7.53 8.23
N ASP A 128 3.12 8.54 8.96
CA ASP A 128 3.11 9.93 8.49
C ASP A 128 4.51 10.42 8.09
N GLU A 129 5.55 9.99 8.82
CA GLU A 129 6.94 10.33 8.52
C GLU A 129 7.34 9.83 7.12
N THR A 130 7.06 8.57 6.81
CA THR A 130 7.40 7.96 5.53
C THR A 130 6.59 8.57 4.39
N TYR A 131 5.28 8.76 4.59
CA TYR A 131 4.42 9.45 3.62
C TYR A 131 4.95 10.85 3.31
N ASN A 132 5.20 11.66 4.34
CA ASN A 132 5.68 13.04 4.16
C ASN A 132 7.05 13.12 3.49
N LYS A 133 7.95 12.16 3.76
CA LYS A 133 9.25 12.07 3.07
C LYS A 133 9.11 11.81 1.58
N ILE A 134 8.15 10.96 1.18
CA ILE A 134 7.86 10.69 -0.23
C ILE A 134 7.25 11.94 -0.86
N MET A 135 6.23 12.54 -0.24
CA MET A 135 5.56 13.73 -0.75
C MET A 135 6.50 14.92 -0.97
N LYS A 136 7.48 15.14 -0.07
CA LYS A 136 8.51 16.19 -0.21
C LYS A 136 9.48 15.98 -1.38
N LEU A 137 9.58 14.77 -1.93
CA LEU A 137 10.42 14.47 -3.10
C LEU A 137 9.64 14.65 -4.42
N ILE A 138 8.31 14.71 -4.31
CA ILE A 138 7.36 14.77 -5.43
C ILE A 138 6.88 16.21 -5.65
N GLY A 139 6.71 16.98 -4.56
CA GLY A 139 6.32 18.39 -4.57
C GLY A 139 7.49 19.35 -4.65
#